data_AF-A0A6A2W8T2-F1
#
_entry.id   AF-A0A6A2W8T2-F1
#
_cell.length_a   1.000
_cell.length_b   1.000
_cell.length_c   1.000
_cell.angle_alpha   90.00
_cell.angle_beta   90.00
_cell.angle_gamma   90.00
#
_symmetry.space_group_name_H-M   'P 1'
#
loop_
_entity.id
_entity.type
_entity.pdbx_description
1 polymer ?
#
loop_
_entity_poly.entity_id
_entity_poly.type
_entity_poly.pdbx_seq_one_letter_code
_entity_poly.pdbx_strand_id
1 'polypeptide(L)'
;MEIPEKLVKLKYPIILALTLSLTLSVLILFAPSFLTILTYFWPLLLSTALFLFAVIFFGKTSAHTAASDSDPADKAGEVLLDYVAGQPTQLTVDTYKPE
;
A
#
# COMPACT_ATOMS: atom_id res chain seq x y z
N MET A 1 -3.30 39.27 -38.97
CA MET A 1 -3.71 39.50 -37.56
C MET A 1 -2.81 38.65 -36.69
N GLU A 2 -1.90 39.27 -35.95
CA GLU A 2 -0.96 38.58 -35.07
C GLU A 2 -1.69 38.24 -33.75
N ILE A 3 -1.89 36.95 -33.48
CA ILE A 3 -2.56 36.49 -32.26
C ILE A 3 -1.56 36.68 -31.12
N PRO A 4 -1.91 37.43 -30.06
CA PRO A 4 -0.96 37.73 -28.99
C PRO A 4 -0.49 36.43 -28.31
N GLU A 5 0.82 36.24 -28.17
CA GLU A 5 1.43 35.04 -27.56
C GLU A 5 0.91 34.76 -26.14
N LYS A 6 0.44 35.81 -25.45
CA LYS A 6 -0.22 35.77 -24.15
C LYS A 6 -1.48 34.89 -24.15
N LEU A 7 -2.24 34.85 -25.25
CA LEU A 7 -3.44 34.01 -25.37
C LEU A 7 -3.08 32.53 -25.51
N VAL A 8 -1.94 32.19 -26.12
CA VAL A 8 -1.50 30.80 -26.30
C VAL A 8 -1.19 30.16 -24.94
N LYS A 9 -0.61 30.94 -24.02
CA LYS A 9 -0.38 30.52 -22.62
C LYS A 9 -1.67 30.28 -21.85
N LEU A 10 -2.75 31.01 -22.17
CA LEU A 10 -4.04 30.92 -21.49
C LEU A 10 -4.93 29.78 -22.03
N LYS A 11 -4.63 29.23 -23.22
CA LYS A 11 -5.40 28.12 -23.80
C LYS A 11 -5.44 26.90 -22.88
N TYR A 12 -4.31 26.50 -22.30
CA TYR A 12 -4.26 25.35 -21.41
C TYR A 12 -5.08 25.50 -20.13
N PRO A 13 -4.94 26.57 -19.32
CA PRO A 13 -5.77 26.76 -18.14
C PRO A 13 -7.25 26.96 -18.48
N ILE A 14 -7.58 27.57 -19.64
CA ILE A 14 -8.99 27.67 -20.10
C ILE A 14 -9.55 26.29 -20.43
N ILE A 15 -8.83 25.48 -21.22
CA ILE A 15 -9.26 24.13 -21.57
C ILE A 15 -9.37 23.26 -20.31
N LEU A 16 -8.41 23.37 -19.39
CA LEU A 16 -8.44 22.68 -18.11
C LEU A 16 -9.66 23.10 -17.29
N ALA A 17 -9.89 24.40 -17.12
CA ALA A 17 -11.03 24.93 -16.36
C ALA A 17 -12.37 24.55 -17.01
N LEU A 18 -12.45 24.57 -18.34
CA LEU A 18 -13.63 24.16 -19.09
C LEU A 18 -13.88 22.66 -18.92
N THR A 19 -12.85 21.83 -19.04
CA THR A 19 -12.94 20.38 -18.88
C THR A 19 -13.32 20.03 -17.45
N LEU A 20 -12.71 20.69 -16.46
CA LEU A 20 -13.01 20.52 -15.04
C LEU A 20 -14.46 20.94 -14.73
N SER A 21 -14.89 22.11 -15.22
CA SER A 21 -16.25 22.61 -15.06
C SER A 21 -17.28 21.68 -15.71
N LEU A 22 -17.01 21.19 -16.92
CA LEU A 22 -17.88 20.24 -17.62
C LEU A 22 -17.97 18.92 -16.85
N THR A 23 -16.84 18.40 -16.40
CA THR A 23 -16.78 17.18 -15.59
C THR A 23 -17.57 17.35 -14.29
N LEU A 24 -17.42 18.50 -13.63
CA LEU A 24 -18.12 18.81 -12.39
C LEU A 24 -19.63 18.98 -12.62
N SER A 25 -20.04 19.58 -13.74
CA SER A 25 -21.44 19.75 -14.10
C SER A 25 -22.11 18.40 -14.41
N VAL A 26 -21.44 17.55 -15.20
CA VAL A 26 -21.88 16.16 -15.44
C VAL A 26 -21.94 15.40 -14.13
N LEU A 27 -20.91 15.54 -13.28
CA LEU A 27 -20.87 14.91 -11.98
C LEU A 27 -22.05 15.37 -11.14
N ILE A 28 -22.37 16.66 -11.03
CA ILE A 28 -23.50 17.16 -10.23
C ILE A 28 -24.86 16.67 -10.77
N LEU A 29 -25.03 16.58 -12.09
CA LEU A 29 -26.26 16.09 -12.71
C LEU A 29 -26.44 14.57 -12.53
N PHE A 30 -25.36 13.79 -12.62
CA PHE A 30 -25.36 12.34 -12.38
C PHE A 30 -25.11 11.94 -10.91
N ALA A 31 -24.70 12.90 -10.07
CA ALA A 31 -24.26 12.73 -8.68
C ALA A 31 -25.31 12.18 -7.74
N PRO A 32 -26.62 12.50 -7.82
CA PRO A 32 -27.54 11.93 -6.84
C PRO A 32 -27.51 10.39 -6.89
N SER A 33 -27.33 9.80 -8.07
CA SER A 33 -27.11 8.37 -8.26
C SER A 33 -25.66 7.93 -8.04
N PHE A 34 -24.66 8.67 -8.54
CA PHE A 34 -23.28 8.23 -8.43
C PHE A 34 -22.74 8.32 -7.00
N LEU A 35 -23.06 9.40 -6.26
CA LEU A 35 -22.67 9.55 -4.86
C LEU A 35 -23.39 8.55 -3.96
N THR A 36 -24.63 8.15 -4.26
CA THR A 36 -25.33 7.10 -3.50
C THR A 36 -24.74 5.72 -3.72
N ILE A 37 -24.33 5.40 -4.95
CA ILE A 37 -23.52 4.20 -5.22
C ILE A 37 -22.18 4.31 -4.49
N LEU A 38 -21.48 5.44 -4.60
CA LEU A 38 -20.17 5.62 -4.00
C LEU A 38 -20.20 5.53 -2.47
N THR A 39 -21.24 6.05 -1.82
CA THR A 39 -21.44 5.89 -0.37
C THR A 39 -21.78 4.46 0.02
N TYR A 40 -22.50 3.71 -0.82
CA TYR A 40 -22.77 2.28 -0.60
C TYR A 40 -21.48 1.44 -0.67
N PHE A 41 -20.59 1.75 -1.63
CA PHE A 41 -19.30 1.06 -1.77
C PHE A 41 -18.18 1.70 -0.93
N TRP A 42 -18.42 2.84 -0.29
CA TRP A 42 -17.44 3.54 0.53
C TRP A 42 -16.80 2.65 1.61
N PRO A 43 -17.56 1.82 2.36
CA PRO A 43 -16.97 0.94 3.36
C PRO A 43 -15.98 -0.07 2.75
N LEU A 44 -16.30 -0.61 1.56
CA LEU A 44 -15.47 -1.57 0.85
C LEU A 44 -14.18 -0.92 0.33
N LEU A 45 -14.32 0.26 -0.30
CA LEU A 45 -13.18 1.03 -0.79
C LEU A 45 -12.29 1.48 0.36
N LEU A 46 -12.88 1.95 1.47
CA LEU A 46 -12.15 2.38 2.64
C LEU A 46 -11.40 1.22 3.30
N SER A 47 -12.04 0.05 3.44
CA SER A 47 -11.38 -1.15 3.96
C SER A 47 -10.22 -1.60 3.06
N THR A 48 -10.42 -1.61 1.74
CA THR A 48 -9.37 -1.96 0.78
C THR A 48 -8.22 -0.96 0.82
N ALA A 49 -8.51 0.34 0.86
CA ALA A 49 -7.50 1.38 0.96
C ALA A 49 -6.70 1.29 2.27
N LEU A 50 -7.38 1.05 3.40
CA LEU A 50 -6.74 0.87 4.69
C LEU A 50 -5.85 -0.38 4.71
N PHE A 51 -6.33 -1.48 4.11
CA PHE A 51 -5.56 -2.71 3.96
C PHE A 51 -4.31 -2.50 3.10
N LEU A 52 -4.46 -1.89 1.91
CA LEU A 52 -3.32 -1.57 1.05
C LEU A 52 -2.35 -0.60 1.72
N PHE A 53 -2.86 0.40 2.42
CA PHE A 53 -2.04 1.33 3.20
C PHE A 53 -1.23 0.59 4.27
N ALA A 54 -1.87 -0.32 5.01
CA ALA A 54 -1.19 -1.17 5.98
C ALA A 54 -0.12 -2.04 5.29
N VAL A 55 -0.45 -2.73 4.19
CA VAL A 55 0.51 -3.56 3.45
C VAL A 55 1.72 -2.74 2.97
N ILE A 56 1.49 -1.55 2.41
CA ILE A 56 2.56 -0.66 1.96
C ILE A 56 3.37 -0.16 3.16
N PHE A 57 2.71 0.21 4.25
CA PHE A 57 3.36 0.69 5.46
C PHE A 57 4.24 -0.40 6.08
N PHE A 58 3.70 -1.59 6.32
CA PHE A 58 4.41 -2.75 6.86
C PHE A 58 5.53 -3.23 5.93
N GLY A 59 5.29 -3.27 4.61
CA GLY A 59 6.33 -3.60 3.63
C GLY A 59 7.47 -2.58 3.65
N LYS A 60 7.16 -1.29 3.76
CA LYS A 60 8.17 -0.24 3.85
C LYS A 60 8.92 -0.25 5.18
N THR A 61 8.23 -0.51 6.30
CA THR A 61 8.89 -0.59 7.62
C THR A 61 9.73 -1.84 7.76
N SER A 62 9.28 -2.99 7.26
CA SER A 62 10.08 -4.23 7.26
C SER A 62 11.33 -4.10 6.39
N ALA A 63 11.24 -3.47 5.21
CA ALA A 63 12.43 -3.18 4.40
C ALA A 63 13.40 -2.20 5.10
N HIS A 64 12.90 -1.35 6.00
CA HIS A 64 13.75 -0.46 6.80
C HIS A 64 14.41 -1.19 7.99
N THR A 65 13.72 -2.17 8.59
CA THR A 65 14.27 -3.04 9.64
C THR A 65 15.29 -4.04 9.09
N ALA A 66 15.11 -4.53 7.86
CA ALA A 66 16.09 -5.40 7.20
C ALA A 66 17.42 -4.68 6.84
N ALA A 67 17.41 -3.34 6.81
CA ALA A 67 18.63 -2.54 6.65
C ALA A 67 19.35 -2.25 7.99
N SER A 68 18.72 -2.57 9.12
CA SER A 68 19.33 -2.55 10.45
C SER A 68 19.56 -3.98 10.90
N ASP A 69 20.79 -4.46 10.72
CA ASP A 69 21.31 -5.73 11.21
C ASP A 69 20.53 -6.28 12.43
N SER A 70 19.93 -7.47 12.27
CA SER A 70 19.11 -8.24 13.24
C SER A 70 17.57 -8.12 13.13
N ASP A 71 17.01 -8.48 11.98
CA ASP A 71 15.58 -8.76 11.86
C ASP A 71 15.24 -10.12 12.51
N PRO A 72 14.37 -10.20 13.54
CA PRO A 72 13.97 -11.46 14.16
C PRO A 72 13.14 -12.36 13.22
N ALA A 73 12.64 -11.81 12.10
CA ALA A 73 11.92 -12.55 11.07
C ALA A 73 12.84 -13.51 10.29
N ASP A 74 14.08 -13.09 9.99
CA ASP A 74 15.06 -13.96 9.32
C ASP A 74 15.46 -15.12 10.25
N LYS A 75 15.70 -14.83 11.52
CA LYS A 75 15.97 -15.84 12.56
C LYS A 75 14.81 -16.83 12.73
N ALA A 76 13.56 -16.36 12.65
CA ALA A 76 12.38 -17.23 12.76
C ALA A 76 12.23 -18.17 11.57
N GLY A 77 12.58 -17.71 10.36
CA GLY A 77 12.64 -18.56 9.16
C GLY A 77 13.75 -19.61 9.24
N GLU A 78 14.93 -19.23 9.71
CA GLU A 78 16.08 -20.14 9.85
C GLU A 78 15.80 -21.26 10.86
N VAL A 79 15.12 -20.97 11.98
CA VAL A 79 14.76 -21.98 12.99
C VAL A 79 13.78 -23.02 12.43
N LEU A 80 12.84 -22.62 11.57
CA LEU A 80 11.92 -23.55 10.92
C LEU A 80 12.62 -24.37 9.83
N LEU A 81 13.55 -23.75 9.09
CA LEU A 81 14.36 -24.45 8.10
C LEU A 81 15.30 -25.46 8.75
N ASP A 82 15.93 -25.15 9.88
CA ASP A 82 16.77 -26.09 10.65
C ASP A 82 15.95 -27.25 11.23
N TYR A 83 14.72 -26.98 11.71
CA TYR A 83 13.81 -28.02 12.20
C TYR A 83 13.39 -29.00 11.09
N VAL A 84 13.18 -28.51 9.86
CA VAL A 84 12.80 -29.34 8.70
C VAL A 84 14.01 -30.00 8.03
N ALA A 85 15.18 -29.33 8.02
CA ALA A 85 16.43 -29.86 7.48
C ALA A 85 17.02 -30.99 8.33
N GLY A 86 16.44 -31.25 9.51
CA GLY A 86 16.79 -32.41 10.32
C GLY A 86 18.21 -32.36 10.85
N GLN A 87 18.82 -31.18 11.00
CA GLN A 87 20.03 -31.10 11.81
C GLN A 87 19.63 -31.38 13.25
N PRO A 88 20.13 -32.48 13.86
CA PRO A 88 19.92 -32.67 15.27
C PRO A 88 20.71 -31.57 15.96
N THR A 89 20.00 -30.55 16.45
CA THR A 89 20.50 -29.75 17.56
C THR A 89 20.95 -30.77 18.58
N GLN A 90 22.25 -30.81 18.83
CA GLN A 90 22.88 -31.68 19.78
C GLN A 90 22.25 -31.41 21.13
N LEU A 91 21.13 -32.08 21.41
CA LEU A 91 20.64 -32.34 22.74
C LEU A 91 21.74 -33.19 23.34
N THR A 92 22.68 -32.52 23.99
CA THR A 92 23.58 -33.11 24.97
C THR A 92 22.69 -33.67 26.08
N VAL A 93 22.14 -34.84 25.80
CA VAL A 93 21.67 -35.84 26.74
C VAL A 93 22.93 -36.37 27.41
N ASP A 94 23.44 -35.62 28.38
CA ASP A 94 24.44 -36.12 29.33
C ASP A 94 24.21 -35.41 30.65
N THR A 95 23.29 -35.95 31.44
CA THR A 95 23.46 -36.25 32.88
C THR A 95 22.12 -36.77 33.39
N TYR A 96 21.85 -38.05 33.16
CA TYR A 96 21.06 -38.84 34.09
C TYR A 96 22.01 -39.92 34.61
N LYS A 97 22.45 -39.74 35.86
CA LYS A 97 23.29 -40.69 36.59
C LYS A 97 22.35 -41.57 37.42
N PRO A 98 22.17 -42.86 37.08
CA PRO A 98 21.71 -43.85 38.05
C PRO A 98 22.94 -44.43 38.77
N GLU A 99 22.89 -44.28 40.09
CA GLU A 99 23.47 -45.11 41.18
C GLU A 99 24.81 -45.85 40.91
#